data_AF-A0A7R9W5S6-F1
#
_entry.id   AF-A0A7R9W5S6-F1
#
_cell.length_a   1.000
_cell.length_b   1.000
_cell.length_c   1.000
_cell.angle_alpha   90.00
_cell.angle_beta   90.00
_cell.angle_gamma   90.00
#
_symmetry.space_group_name_H-M   'P 1'
#
loop_
_entity.id
_entity.type
_entity.pdbx_description
1 polymer ?
#
loop_
_entity_poly.entity_id
_entity_poly.type
_entity_poly.pdbx_seq_one_letter_code
_entity_poly.pdbx_strand_id
1 'polypeptide(L)'
;IIATMNDDPKVVKYLMLSMQAFEEIDKPKEQINCRKVADTSIECVLAAPDPWIGNPPSGKCFRWAHFSKYHACLRSMNVTPTPLDLRILKKNFVKNAHEPAIFRAEAAYTLAMLDIRDVEAAVTYFNKTIALVNSACEEERGRFVADFRRSADDLLNVGERLDKLRSLAELNLQTVGTAMGSDPRASLDQMIERMSAVGDDMRFRIKIGGSGMSVAHDGFAGIRCNECHKTVQELGIKGLLRCKRCNQAFYCSRECQVKGWKKGHKKACRKLKAGDTVTFIGLKKRKELNGENAVVQEKLENNRFAVKLIVQESSSSSSLLSISNENLRFVRE
;
A
#
# COMPACT_ATOMS: atom_id res chain seq x y z
N ILE A 1 -15.27 10.39 25.60
CA ILE A 1 -15.80 9.92 24.29
C ILE A 1 -16.84 8.82 24.50
N ILE A 2 -16.47 7.62 24.98
CA ILE A 2 -17.45 6.55 25.29
C ILE A 2 -18.45 6.99 26.38
N ALA A 3 -18.00 7.71 27.41
CA ALA A 3 -18.87 8.22 28.48
C ALA A 3 -19.77 9.41 28.10
N THR A 4 -19.61 9.98 26.89
CA THR A 4 -20.31 11.20 26.43
C THR A 4 -21.26 10.93 25.25
N MET A 5 -21.29 9.70 24.72
CA MET A 5 -22.17 9.30 23.62
C MET A 5 -23.18 8.27 24.12
N ASN A 6 -24.32 8.79 24.60
CA ASN A 6 -25.47 8.09 25.18
C ASN A 6 -26.04 6.93 24.34
N ASP A 7 -26.55 5.92 25.06
CA ASP A 7 -27.71 5.02 24.89
C ASP A 7 -28.10 4.40 23.54
N ASP A 8 -27.52 4.76 22.39
CA ASP A 8 -27.84 4.10 21.12
C ASP A 8 -27.00 2.81 20.94
N PRO A 9 -27.61 1.62 20.98
CA PRO A 9 -26.89 0.35 20.83
C PRO A 9 -26.13 0.26 19.49
N LYS A 10 -26.55 0.97 18.44
CA LYS A 10 -25.87 0.99 17.14
C LYS A 10 -24.56 1.76 17.20
N VAL A 11 -24.53 2.90 17.90
CA VAL A 11 -23.31 3.70 18.09
C VAL A 11 -22.31 2.94 18.95
N VAL A 12 -22.76 2.28 20.02
CA VAL A 12 -21.91 1.43 20.87
C VAL A 12 -21.31 0.28 20.05
N LYS A 13 -22.14 -0.44 19.28
CA LYS A 13 -21.67 -1.52 18.40
C LYS A 13 -20.64 -1.02 17.39
N TYR A 14 -20.89 0.12 16.75
CA TYR A 14 -19.97 0.73 15.80
C TYR A 14 -18.62 1.07 16.43
N LEU A 15 -18.60 1.67 17.62
CA LEU A 15 -17.37 2.01 18.34
C LEU A 15 -16.58 0.75 18.74
N MET A 16 -17.24 -0.29 19.23
CA MET A 16 -16.59 -1.56 19.57
C MET A 16 -15.92 -2.20 18.35
N LEU A 17 -16.64 -2.30 17.23
CA LEU A 17 -16.07 -2.82 15.97
C LEU A 17 -14.91 -1.95 15.48
N SER A 18 -15.03 -0.63 15.62
CA SER A 18 -13.97 0.30 15.23
C SER A 18 -12.70 0.04 16.01
N MET A 19 -12.79 -0.11 17.33
CA MET A 19 -11.65 -0.44 18.21
C MET A 19 -11.00 -1.76 17.81
N GLN A 20 -11.79 -2.81 17.59
CA GLN A 20 -11.28 -4.11 17.13
C GLN A 20 -10.53 -4.01 15.79
N ALA A 21 -11.04 -3.20 14.85
CA ALA A 21 -10.38 -2.99 13.57
C ALA A 21 -9.05 -2.22 13.72
N PHE A 22 -8.94 -1.30 14.68
CA PHE A 22 -7.68 -0.61 14.96
C PHE A 22 -6.65 -1.53 15.63
N GLU A 23 -7.06 -2.34 16.61
CA GLU A 23 -6.18 -3.31 17.29
C GLU A 23 -5.53 -4.31 16.32
N GLU A 24 -6.26 -4.78 15.31
CA GLU A 24 -5.71 -5.70 14.30
C GLU A 24 -4.68 -5.04 13.38
N ILE A 25 -4.79 -3.73 13.16
CA ILE A 25 -3.89 -2.95 12.28
C ILE A 25 -2.59 -2.60 13.00
N ASP A 26 -2.62 -2.44 14.32
CA ASP A 26 -1.44 -2.15 15.13
C ASP A 26 -0.53 -3.37 15.33
N LYS A 27 -0.95 -4.55 14.86
CA LYS A 27 -0.11 -5.75 14.86
C LYS A 27 1.07 -5.61 13.88
N PRO A 28 2.20 -6.29 14.15
CA PRO A 28 3.28 -6.43 13.18
C PRO A 28 2.74 -6.91 11.83
N LYS A 29 3.29 -6.43 10.72
CA LYS A 29 2.80 -6.71 9.36
C LYS A 29 2.61 -8.20 9.09
N GLU A 30 3.49 -9.05 9.64
CA GLU A 30 3.46 -10.50 9.52
C GLU A 30 2.29 -11.16 10.27
N GLN A 31 1.63 -10.42 11.15
CA GLN A 31 0.51 -10.85 11.99
C GLN A 31 -0.83 -10.21 11.61
N ILE A 32 -0.84 -9.28 10.65
CA ILE A 32 -2.07 -8.62 10.20
C ILE A 32 -2.91 -9.62 9.40
N ASN A 33 -4.06 -9.97 9.94
CA ASN A 33 -5.05 -10.74 9.21
C ASN A 33 -5.90 -9.78 8.36
N CYS A 34 -5.49 -9.59 7.09
CA CYS A 34 -6.17 -8.67 6.17
C CYS A 34 -7.66 -9.03 5.95
N ARG A 35 -8.03 -10.32 6.05
CA ARG A 35 -9.43 -10.73 5.96
C ARG A 35 -10.22 -10.23 7.17
N LYS A 36 -9.69 -10.44 8.37
CA LYS A 36 -10.31 -9.94 9.61
C LYS A 36 -10.46 -8.42 9.58
N VAL A 37 -9.44 -7.70 9.13
CA VAL A 37 -9.52 -6.23 8.96
C VAL A 37 -10.61 -5.84 7.97
N ALA A 38 -10.72 -6.54 6.84
CA ALA A 38 -11.77 -6.29 5.86
C ALA A 38 -13.17 -6.53 6.45
N ASP A 39 -13.39 -7.68 7.11
CA ASP A 39 -14.66 -8.07 7.72
C ASP A 39 -15.10 -7.07 8.78
N THR A 40 -14.23 -6.75 9.75
CA THR A 40 -14.56 -5.78 10.80
C THR A 40 -14.78 -4.38 10.22
N SER A 41 -13.99 -3.98 9.22
CA SER A 41 -14.16 -2.67 8.59
C SER A 41 -15.48 -2.55 7.85
N ILE A 42 -15.90 -3.57 7.09
CA ILE A 42 -17.17 -3.48 6.37
C ILE A 42 -18.37 -3.51 7.31
N GLU A 43 -18.30 -4.28 8.41
CA GLU A 43 -19.33 -4.24 9.45
C GLU A 43 -19.46 -2.84 10.06
N CYS A 44 -18.35 -2.15 10.32
CA CYS A 44 -18.38 -0.74 10.76
C CYS A 44 -19.09 0.15 9.75
N VAL A 45 -18.74 0.03 8.46
CA VAL A 45 -19.33 0.89 7.41
C VAL A 45 -20.82 0.68 7.27
N LEU A 46 -21.30 -0.57 7.40
CA LEU A 46 -22.71 -0.92 7.30
C LEU A 46 -23.51 -0.56 8.56
N ALA A 47 -22.86 -0.48 9.72
CA ALA A 47 -23.48 -0.07 10.97
C ALA A 47 -23.53 1.45 11.16
N ALA A 48 -22.77 2.23 10.37
CA ALA A 48 -22.70 3.67 10.49
C ALA A 48 -24.04 4.34 10.09
N PRO A 49 -24.62 5.22 10.94
CA PRO A 49 -25.94 5.81 10.72
C PRO A 49 -25.99 6.90 9.63
N ASP A 50 -24.86 7.55 9.32
CA ASP A 50 -24.77 8.58 8.28
C ASP A 50 -23.44 8.43 7.52
N PRO A 51 -23.44 8.54 6.17
CA PRO A 51 -22.24 8.60 5.35
C PRO A 51 -21.20 9.65 5.74
N TRP A 52 -21.63 10.74 6.38
CA TRP A 52 -20.83 11.91 6.67
C TRP A 52 -20.74 12.26 8.16
N ILE A 53 -21.39 11.52 9.08
CA ILE A 53 -21.25 11.78 10.52
C ILE A 53 -19.77 11.67 10.90
N GLY A 54 -19.20 12.85 11.15
CA GLY A 54 -18.00 13.03 11.94
C GLY A 54 -18.36 13.56 13.31
N ASN A 55 -17.44 13.45 14.26
CA ASN A 55 -17.59 14.03 15.58
C ASN A 55 -17.68 15.58 15.42
N PRO A 56 -18.72 16.26 15.93
CA PRO A 56 -18.89 17.71 15.76
C PRO A 56 -17.70 18.59 16.21
N PRO A 57 -16.82 18.18 17.15
CA PRO A 57 -15.63 18.96 17.43
C PRO A 57 -14.45 18.72 16.46
N SER A 58 -14.44 17.64 15.66
CA SER A 58 -13.28 17.25 14.84
C SER A 58 -13.54 17.05 13.35
N GLY A 59 -14.79 16.98 12.89
CA GLY A 59 -15.14 16.90 11.46
C GLY A 59 -14.69 15.62 10.73
N LYS A 60 -14.22 14.59 11.44
CA LYS A 60 -13.67 13.36 10.83
C LYS A 60 -14.76 12.34 10.53
N CYS A 61 -15.05 12.08 9.24
CA CYS A 61 -15.91 10.96 8.83
C CYS A 61 -15.22 9.61 9.08
N PHE A 62 -15.63 8.90 10.13
CA PHE A 62 -15.07 7.59 10.47
C PHE A 62 -15.55 6.49 9.51
N ARG A 63 -16.74 6.62 8.91
CA ARG A 63 -17.26 5.65 7.95
C ARG A 63 -16.34 5.54 6.72
N TRP A 64 -15.85 6.67 6.22
CA TRP A 64 -14.88 6.70 5.13
C TRP A 64 -13.59 5.97 5.48
N ALA A 65 -13.09 6.13 6.72
CA ALA A 65 -11.88 5.45 7.17
C ALA A 65 -12.01 3.93 7.10
N HIS A 66 -13.12 3.39 7.61
CA HIS A 66 -13.39 1.96 7.56
C HIS A 66 -13.61 1.48 6.12
N PHE A 67 -14.32 2.25 5.30
CA PHE A 67 -14.49 1.90 3.90
C PHE A 67 -13.16 1.90 3.14
N SER A 68 -12.32 2.90 3.39
CA SER A 68 -10.97 3.00 2.83
C SER A 68 -10.09 1.82 3.22
N LYS A 69 -10.19 1.33 4.47
CA LYS A 69 -9.51 0.10 4.93
C LYS A 69 -10.03 -1.13 4.20
N TYR A 70 -11.35 -1.27 4.14
CA TYR A 70 -12.02 -2.41 3.52
C TYR A 70 -11.59 -2.59 2.06
N HIS A 71 -11.71 -1.56 1.23
CA HIS A 71 -11.35 -1.69 -0.18
C HIS A 71 -9.83 -1.82 -0.40
N ALA A 72 -9.00 -1.18 0.44
CA ALA A 72 -7.55 -1.37 0.39
C ALA A 72 -7.15 -2.83 0.66
N CYS A 73 -7.79 -3.50 1.62
CA CYS A 73 -7.56 -4.93 1.88
C CYS A 73 -7.90 -5.77 0.65
N LEU A 74 -9.06 -5.55 0.02
CA LEU A 74 -9.46 -6.27 -1.18
C LEU A 74 -8.50 -6.03 -2.36
N ARG A 75 -8.04 -4.79 -2.54
CA ARG A 75 -7.14 -4.41 -3.64
C ARG A 75 -5.70 -4.85 -3.45
N SER A 76 -5.27 -5.07 -2.21
CA SER A 76 -3.89 -5.50 -1.93
C SER A 76 -3.54 -6.88 -2.50
N MET A 77 -4.51 -7.60 -3.10
CA MET A 77 -4.41 -8.96 -3.61
C MET A 77 -4.04 -10.02 -2.56
N ASN A 78 -3.93 -9.64 -1.29
CA ASN A 78 -3.70 -10.55 -0.17
C ASN A 78 -5.01 -11.13 0.40
N VAL A 79 -6.16 -10.67 -0.09
CA VAL A 79 -7.47 -11.16 0.30
C VAL A 79 -8.26 -11.48 -0.97
N THR A 80 -8.64 -12.74 -1.12
CA THR A 80 -9.59 -13.13 -2.16
C THR A 80 -10.97 -12.58 -1.79
N PRO A 81 -11.61 -11.76 -2.64
CA PRO A 81 -12.96 -11.29 -2.38
C PRO A 81 -13.94 -12.47 -2.32
N THR A 82 -14.83 -12.44 -1.33
CA THR A 82 -15.93 -13.38 -1.23
C THR A 82 -17.11 -12.93 -2.10
N PRO A 83 -18.06 -13.81 -2.42
CA PRO A 83 -19.32 -13.41 -3.06
C PRO A 83 -20.09 -12.33 -2.27
N LEU A 84 -19.94 -12.31 -0.94
CA LEU A 84 -20.52 -11.29 -0.08
C LEU A 84 -19.88 -9.92 -0.33
N ASP A 85 -18.55 -9.86 -0.45
CA ASP A 85 -17.82 -8.61 -0.74
C ASP A 85 -18.27 -8.00 -2.06
N LEU A 86 -18.35 -8.82 -3.11
CA LEU A 86 -18.82 -8.38 -4.43
C LEU A 86 -20.27 -7.88 -4.37
N ARG A 87 -21.14 -8.56 -3.61
CA ARG A 87 -22.53 -8.14 -3.42
C ARG A 87 -22.61 -6.80 -2.70
N ILE A 88 -21.83 -6.61 -1.65
CA ILE A 88 -21.78 -5.37 -0.88
C ILE A 88 -21.30 -4.22 -1.77
N LEU A 89 -20.16 -4.37 -2.46
CA LEU A 89 -19.64 -3.34 -3.38
C LEU A 89 -20.68 -2.97 -4.45
N LYS A 90 -21.30 -3.96 -5.09
CA LYS A 90 -22.27 -3.74 -6.18
C LYS A 90 -23.58 -3.13 -5.68
N LYS A 91 -24.21 -3.73 -4.66
CA LYS A 91 -25.58 -3.40 -4.23
C LYS A 91 -25.60 -2.23 -3.24
N ASN A 92 -24.71 -2.25 -2.24
CA ASN A 92 -24.76 -1.29 -1.13
C ASN A 92 -24.06 0.02 -1.48
N PHE A 93 -23.07 0.00 -2.38
CA PHE A 93 -22.35 1.21 -2.79
C PHE A 93 -22.66 1.60 -4.24
N VAL A 94 -22.16 0.88 -5.25
CA VAL A 94 -22.24 1.34 -6.66
C VAL A 94 -23.66 1.67 -7.11
N LYS A 95 -24.63 0.80 -6.78
CA LYS A 95 -26.05 0.97 -7.16
C LYS A 95 -26.85 1.86 -6.20
N ASN A 96 -26.33 2.18 -5.02
CA ASN A 96 -27.07 2.97 -4.04
C ASN A 96 -26.87 4.46 -4.30
N ALA A 97 -27.90 5.14 -4.80
CA ALA A 97 -27.85 6.57 -5.09
C ALA A 97 -27.75 7.46 -3.84
N HIS A 98 -28.09 6.93 -2.65
CA HIS A 98 -27.97 7.63 -1.38
C HIS A 98 -26.54 7.60 -0.80
N GLU A 99 -25.67 6.76 -1.34
CA GLU A 99 -24.25 6.80 -0.94
C GLU A 99 -23.54 7.98 -1.59
N PRO A 100 -22.59 8.61 -0.90
CA PRO A 100 -21.85 9.70 -1.50
C PRO A 100 -21.03 9.26 -2.70
N ALA A 101 -20.81 10.19 -3.64
CA ALA A 101 -20.10 9.90 -4.89
C ALA A 101 -18.72 9.25 -4.65
N ILE A 102 -17.99 9.65 -3.60
CA ILE A 102 -16.67 9.10 -3.27
C ILE A 102 -16.71 7.60 -2.89
N PHE A 103 -17.71 7.16 -2.12
CA PHE A 103 -17.87 5.74 -1.78
C PHE A 103 -18.25 4.91 -3.02
N ARG A 104 -19.17 5.45 -3.83
CA ARG A 104 -19.65 4.79 -5.05
C ARG A 104 -18.53 4.66 -6.07
N ALA A 105 -17.74 5.71 -6.27
CA ALA A 105 -16.63 5.73 -7.23
C ALA A 105 -15.51 4.77 -6.81
N GLU A 106 -15.08 4.77 -5.55
CA GLU A 106 -14.08 3.81 -5.04
C GLU A 106 -14.57 2.36 -5.12
N ALA A 107 -15.86 2.11 -4.82
CA ALA A 107 -16.45 0.78 -4.94
C ALA A 107 -16.44 0.29 -6.39
N ALA A 108 -16.82 1.16 -7.33
CA ALA A 108 -16.76 0.85 -8.76
C ALA A 108 -15.33 0.59 -9.21
N TYR A 109 -14.38 1.46 -8.83
CA TYR A 109 -12.98 1.29 -9.17
C TYR A 109 -12.42 -0.02 -8.60
N THR A 110 -12.78 -0.37 -7.36
CA THR A 110 -12.38 -1.62 -6.72
C THR A 110 -12.92 -2.83 -7.47
N LEU A 111 -14.17 -2.81 -7.90
CA LEU A 111 -14.73 -3.88 -8.73
C LEU A 111 -14.01 -4.00 -10.07
N ALA A 112 -13.66 -2.88 -10.71
CA ALA A 112 -12.87 -2.91 -11.94
C ALA A 112 -11.51 -3.60 -11.75
N MET A 113 -10.85 -3.34 -10.63
CA MET A 113 -9.57 -3.96 -10.27
C MET A 113 -9.71 -5.46 -9.95
N LEU A 114 -10.79 -5.87 -9.28
CA LEU A 114 -11.04 -7.27 -8.93
C LEU A 114 -11.43 -8.11 -10.15
N ASP A 115 -12.21 -7.53 -11.06
CA ASP A 115 -12.68 -8.17 -12.29
C ASP A 115 -11.68 -7.99 -13.45
N ILE A 116 -10.42 -7.61 -13.21
CA ILE A 116 -9.42 -7.34 -14.26
C ILE A 116 -9.17 -8.51 -15.24
N ARG A 117 -9.50 -9.74 -14.83
CA ARG A 117 -9.44 -10.94 -15.68
C ARG A 117 -10.61 -11.03 -16.66
N ASP A 118 -11.72 -10.38 -16.33
CA ASP A 118 -12.88 -10.16 -17.19
C ASP A 118 -12.81 -8.71 -17.70
N VAL A 119 -12.14 -8.55 -18.83
CA VAL A 119 -11.83 -7.24 -19.41
C VAL A 119 -13.08 -6.40 -19.64
N GLU A 120 -14.18 -7.00 -20.09
CA GLU A 120 -15.43 -6.29 -20.36
C GLU A 120 -16.07 -5.78 -19.05
N ALA A 121 -16.09 -6.62 -18.02
CA ALA A 121 -16.54 -6.20 -16.69
C ALA A 121 -15.66 -5.09 -16.12
N ALA A 122 -14.33 -5.21 -16.24
CA ALA A 122 -13.39 -4.19 -15.76
C ALA A 122 -13.61 -2.84 -16.46
N VAL A 123 -13.72 -2.83 -17.80
CA VAL A 123 -14.00 -1.63 -18.60
C VAL A 123 -15.33 -1.00 -18.16
N THR A 124 -16.36 -1.81 -17.95
CA THR A 124 -17.67 -1.35 -17.47
C THR A 124 -17.54 -0.60 -16.14
N TYR A 125 -16.78 -1.13 -15.19
CA TYR A 125 -16.61 -0.49 -13.88
C TYR A 125 -15.65 0.70 -13.89
N PHE A 126 -14.63 0.74 -14.74
CA PHE A 126 -13.82 1.96 -14.91
C PHE A 126 -14.64 3.11 -15.50
N ASN A 127 -15.42 2.85 -16.55
CA ASN A 127 -16.35 3.84 -17.10
C ASN A 127 -17.37 4.28 -16.05
N LYS A 128 -17.88 3.35 -15.25
CA LYS A 128 -18.78 3.67 -14.13
C LYS A 128 -18.12 4.58 -13.09
N THR A 129 -16.84 4.34 -12.78
CA THR A 129 -16.05 5.19 -11.87
C THR A 129 -15.98 6.61 -12.40
N ILE A 130 -15.61 6.78 -13.67
CA ILE A 130 -15.51 8.10 -14.32
C ILE A 130 -16.86 8.81 -14.31
N ALA A 131 -17.96 8.12 -14.65
CA ALA A 131 -19.30 8.69 -14.63
C ALA A 131 -19.74 9.14 -13.22
N LEU A 132 -19.38 8.37 -12.18
CA LEU A 132 -19.67 8.73 -10.78
C LEU A 132 -18.86 9.93 -10.33
N VAL A 133 -17.58 10.03 -10.71
CA VAL A 133 -16.75 11.20 -10.42
C VAL A 133 -17.30 12.45 -11.09
N ASN A 134 -17.68 12.36 -12.36
CA ASN A 134 -18.18 13.50 -13.14
C ASN A 134 -19.58 13.96 -12.71
N SER A 135 -20.33 13.12 -11.98
CA SER A 135 -21.67 13.46 -11.46
C SER A 135 -21.66 13.92 -10.00
N ALA A 136 -20.50 13.92 -9.33
CA ALA A 136 -20.37 14.44 -7.97
C ALA A 136 -20.65 15.95 -7.95
N CYS A 137 -21.53 16.41 -7.07
CA CYS A 137 -21.85 17.84 -6.97
C CYS A 137 -20.74 18.62 -6.26
N GLU A 138 -20.71 19.94 -6.45
CA GLU A 138 -19.71 20.82 -5.78
C GLU A 138 -19.77 20.73 -4.26
N GLU A 139 -20.97 20.54 -3.68
CA GLU A 139 -21.11 20.35 -2.24
C GLU A 139 -20.39 19.08 -1.75
N GLU A 140 -20.53 17.96 -2.45
CA GLU A 140 -19.81 16.72 -2.12
C GLU A 140 -18.30 16.89 -2.32
N ARG A 141 -17.89 17.53 -3.41
CA ARG A 141 -16.48 17.75 -3.76
C ARG A 141 -15.77 18.67 -2.75
N GLY A 142 -16.49 19.64 -2.17
CA GLY A 142 -15.98 20.54 -1.14
C GLY A 142 -15.79 19.91 0.25
N ARG A 143 -16.25 18.67 0.46
CA ARG A 143 -16.11 17.99 1.76
C ARG A 143 -14.68 17.49 1.99
N PHE A 144 -14.38 17.28 3.26
CA PHE A 144 -13.14 16.66 3.71
C PHE A 144 -13.45 15.35 4.44
N VAL A 145 -12.58 14.36 4.24
CA VAL A 145 -12.65 13.06 4.90
C VAL A 145 -11.31 12.73 5.54
N ALA A 146 -11.33 11.95 6.61
CA ALA A 146 -10.08 11.59 7.30
C ALA A 146 -9.23 10.64 6.43
N ASP A 147 -7.95 10.98 6.24
CA ASP A 147 -6.97 10.18 5.51
C ASP A 147 -6.03 9.44 6.44
N PHE A 148 -6.52 8.31 6.96
CA PHE A 148 -5.76 7.43 7.84
C PHE A 148 -4.51 6.80 7.18
N ARG A 149 -4.25 7.04 5.88
CA ARG A 149 -2.99 6.62 5.24
C ARG A 149 -1.82 7.51 5.62
N ARG A 150 -2.08 8.76 6.01
CA ARG A 150 -1.02 9.73 6.31
C ARG A 150 -0.95 10.07 7.78
N SER A 151 -2.07 10.35 8.44
CA SER A 151 -2.14 10.50 9.90
C SER A 151 -3.59 10.47 10.34
N ALA A 152 -3.84 10.34 11.64
CA ALA A 152 -5.21 10.47 12.16
C ALA A 152 -5.78 11.88 11.96
N ASP A 153 -4.93 12.89 11.73
CA ASP A 153 -5.28 14.30 11.62
C ASP A 153 -5.26 14.82 10.18
N ASP A 154 -4.75 14.03 9.24
CA ASP A 154 -4.73 14.41 7.82
C ASP A 154 -6.14 14.35 7.26
N LEU A 155 -6.56 15.47 6.67
CA LEU A 155 -7.80 15.59 5.94
C LEU A 155 -7.52 15.48 4.44
N LEU A 156 -8.35 14.71 3.74
CA LEU A 156 -8.36 14.57 2.30
C LEU A 156 -9.56 15.31 1.74
N ASN A 157 -9.32 16.23 0.82
CA ASN A 157 -10.38 16.85 0.04
C ASN A 157 -11.04 15.80 -0.87
N VAL A 158 -12.37 15.73 -0.83
CA VAL A 158 -13.15 14.75 -1.60
C VAL A 158 -13.01 14.98 -3.10
N GLY A 159 -13.06 16.23 -3.55
CA GLY A 159 -12.86 16.61 -4.96
C GLY A 159 -11.51 16.15 -5.49
N GLU A 160 -10.41 16.47 -4.80
CA GLU A 160 -9.06 16.01 -5.17
C GLU A 160 -8.96 14.48 -5.25
N ARG A 161 -9.61 13.78 -4.31
CA ARG A 161 -9.62 12.32 -4.32
C ARG A 161 -10.41 11.75 -5.50
N LEU A 162 -11.57 12.33 -5.81
CA LEU A 162 -12.39 11.95 -6.95
C LEU A 162 -11.63 12.16 -8.26
N ASP A 163 -10.97 13.30 -8.43
CA ASP A 163 -10.19 13.61 -9.64
C ASP A 163 -9.03 12.62 -9.79
N LYS A 164 -8.36 12.30 -8.69
CA LYS A 164 -7.33 11.25 -8.69
C LYS A 164 -7.89 9.88 -9.09
N LEU A 165 -9.07 9.50 -8.60
CA LEU A 165 -9.73 8.25 -9.02
C LEU A 165 -10.07 8.24 -10.51
N ARG A 166 -10.52 9.38 -11.05
CA ARG A 166 -10.80 9.53 -12.48
C ARG A 166 -9.55 9.30 -13.31
N SER A 167 -8.45 9.98 -13.00
CA SER A 167 -7.18 9.84 -13.71
C SER A 167 -6.66 8.39 -13.69
N LEU A 168 -6.81 7.70 -12.55
CA LEU A 168 -6.43 6.29 -12.43
C LEU A 168 -7.33 5.38 -13.28
N ALA A 169 -8.64 5.64 -13.32
CA ALA A 169 -9.57 4.87 -14.14
C ALA A 169 -9.32 5.07 -15.64
N GLU A 170 -9.06 6.31 -16.07
CA GLU A 170 -8.69 6.65 -17.45
C GLU A 170 -7.39 5.96 -17.88
N LEU A 171 -6.36 6.01 -17.03
CA LEU A 171 -5.08 5.34 -17.28
C LEU A 171 -5.23 3.83 -17.41
N ASN A 172 -6.03 3.20 -16.54
CA ASN A 172 -6.27 1.77 -16.60
C ASN A 172 -7.11 1.38 -17.83
N LEU A 173 -8.10 2.19 -18.21
CA LEU A 173 -8.86 1.98 -19.45
C LEU A 173 -7.96 2.01 -20.68
N GLN A 174 -7.05 3.00 -20.75
CA GLN A 174 -6.07 3.07 -21.83
C GLN A 174 -5.19 1.81 -21.85
N THR A 175 -4.72 1.38 -20.68
CA THR A 175 -3.89 0.17 -20.55
C THR A 175 -4.65 -1.08 -21.03
N VAL A 176 -5.90 -1.27 -20.60
CA VAL A 176 -6.77 -2.37 -21.02
C VAL A 176 -7.01 -2.34 -22.54
N GLY A 177 -7.28 -1.16 -23.10
CA GLY A 177 -7.48 -0.99 -24.54
C GLY A 177 -6.23 -1.37 -25.37
N THR A 178 -5.04 -0.99 -24.91
CA THR A 178 -3.79 -1.41 -25.58
C THR A 178 -3.54 -2.91 -25.47
N ALA A 179 -3.95 -3.53 -24.35
CA ALA A 179 -3.74 -4.95 -24.12
C ALA A 179 -4.55 -5.84 -25.06
N MET A 180 -5.79 -5.45 -25.38
CA MET A 180 -6.69 -6.18 -26.28
C MET A 180 -6.16 -6.29 -27.72
N GLY A 181 -5.19 -5.47 -28.13
CA GLY A 181 -4.55 -5.55 -29.45
C GLY A 181 -3.32 -6.47 -29.52
N SER A 182 -2.89 -7.06 -28.41
CA SER A 182 -1.66 -7.87 -28.28
C SER A 182 -1.98 -9.27 -27.71
N ASP A 183 -1.00 -10.19 -27.64
CA ASP A 183 -1.18 -11.53 -27.02
C ASP A 183 -1.86 -11.40 -25.63
N PRO A 184 -3.12 -11.86 -25.46
CA PRO A 184 -3.94 -11.54 -24.30
C PRO A 184 -3.34 -11.97 -22.96
N ARG A 185 -2.54 -13.04 -22.93
CA ARG A 185 -1.99 -13.57 -21.66
C ARG A 185 -0.76 -12.82 -21.20
N ALA A 186 0.21 -12.59 -22.09
CA ALA A 186 1.40 -11.82 -21.76
C ALA A 186 1.05 -10.36 -21.42
N SER A 187 -0.01 -9.84 -22.04
CA SER A 187 -0.51 -8.49 -21.81
C SER A 187 -1.23 -8.35 -20.45
N LEU A 188 -1.98 -9.38 -20.02
CA LEU A 188 -2.71 -9.37 -18.75
C LEU A 188 -1.77 -9.34 -17.53
N ASP A 189 -0.70 -10.13 -17.52
CA ASP A 189 0.26 -10.13 -16.40
C ASP A 189 1.03 -8.80 -16.31
N GLN A 190 1.46 -8.25 -17.45
CA GLN A 190 2.09 -6.92 -17.51
C GLN A 190 1.12 -5.81 -17.10
N MET A 191 -0.16 -5.96 -17.44
CA MET A 191 -1.23 -5.04 -17.04
C MET A 191 -1.50 -5.11 -15.53
N ILE A 192 -1.59 -6.32 -14.95
CA ILE A 192 -1.71 -6.51 -13.50
C ILE A 192 -0.52 -5.86 -12.78
N GLU A 193 0.69 -6.03 -13.30
CA GLU A 193 1.90 -5.42 -12.73
C GLU A 193 1.87 -3.89 -12.81
N ARG A 194 1.51 -3.31 -13.97
CA ARG A 194 1.38 -1.86 -14.17
C ARG A 194 0.27 -1.25 -13.31
N MET A 195 -0.89 -1.89 -13.25
CA MET A 195 -2.03 -1.42 -12.47
C MET A 195 -1.81 -1.59 -10.96
N SER A 196 -1.01 -2.58 -10.56
CA SER A 196 -0.50 -2.68 -9.20
C SER A 196 0.44 -1.51 -8.87
N ALA A 197 1.39 -1.17 -9.75
CA ALA A 197 2.30 -0.04 -9.56
C ALA A 197 1.57 1.32 -9.51
N VAL A 198 0.53 1.50 -10.34
CA VAL A 198 -0.35 2.68 -10.33
C VAL A 198 -1.23 2.70 -9.07
N GLY A 199 -1.64 1.52 -8.58
CA GLY A 199 -2.35 1.33 -7.31
C GLY A 199 -1.48 1.43 -6.05
N ASP A 200 -0.15 1.48 -6.18
CA ASP A 200 0.78 1.51 -5.04
C ASP A 200 0.77 2.84 -4.27
N ASP A 201 0.22 3.91 -4.86
CA ASP A 201 -0.15 5.12 -4.11
C ASP A 201 -1.32 4.88 -3.13
N MET A 202 -2.11 3.82 -3.34
CA MET A 202 -3.24 3.42 -2.47
C MET A 202 -2.93 2.24 -1.55
N ARG A 203 -1.74 1.60 -1.63
CA ARG A 203 -1.36 0.64 -0.58
C ARG A 203 -1.38 1.39 0.73
N PHE A 204 -2.22 0.91 1.64
CA PHE A 204 -2.32 1.34 3.01
C PHE A 204 -0.90 1.40 3.58
N ARG A 205 -0.31 2.60 3.59
CA ARG A 205 0.88 2.88 4.38
C ARG A 205 0.37 2.89 5.80
N ILE A 206 0.30 1.73 6.44
CA ILE A 206 0.26 1.69 7.90
C ILE A 206 1.55 2.41 8.31
N LYS A 207 1.44 3.69 8.68
CA LYS A 207 2.50 4.41 9.36
C LYS A 207 2.61 3.81 10.77
N ILE A 208 3.18 2.62 10.85
CA ILE A 208 3.83 2.16 12.07
C ILE A 208 5.04 3.10 12.19
N GLY A 209 5.10 3.90 13.26
CA GLY A 209 5.97 5.07 13.43
C GLY A 209 7.29 5.02 12.64
N GLY A 210 7.44 5.95 11.69
CA GLY A 210 8.63 6.09 10.84
C GLY A 210 8.28 6.79 9.54
N SER A 211 9.01 7.86 9.23
CA SER A 211 8.90 8.69 8.03
C SER A 211 9.04 7.88 6.74
N GLY A 212 8.42 8.37 5.66
CA GLY A 212 7.92 7.56 4.55
C GLY A 212 8.94 7.08 3.51
N MET A 213 8.50 6.15 2.66
CA MET A 213 9.12 5.90 1.35
C MET A 213 8.18 5.20 0.37
N SER A 214 8.28 5.63 -0.89
CA SER A 214 7.58 5.18 -2.10
C SER A 214 7.84 3.71 -2.39
N VAL A 215 6.84 3.04 -2.96
CA VAL A 215 6.94 1.64 -3.37
C VAL A 215 7.65 1.60 -4.73
N ALA A 216 8.97 1.49 -4.71
CA ALA A 216 9.68 0.73 -5.73
C ALA A 216 9.61 -0.76 -5.33
N HIS A 217 9.51 -1.65 -6.30
CA HIS A 217 9.28 -3.11 -6.16
C HIS A 217 10.33 -3.93 -5.36
N ASP A 218 11.11 -3.34 -4.46
CA ASP A 218 12.25 -3.99 -3.79
C ASP A 218 12.08 -4.21 -2.25
N GLY A 219 10.87 -4.07 -1.70
CA GLY A 219 10.59 -4.22 -0.26
C GLY A 219 10.68 -5.62 0.36
N PHE A 220 11.12 -6.66 -0.36
CA PHE A 220 11.26 -8.04 0.16
C PHE A 220 12.71 -8.50 0.27
N ALA A 221 13.67 -7.57 0.25
CA ALA A 221 15.09 -7.88 0.40
C ALA A 221 15.37 -8.57 1.75
N GLY A 222 15.38 -9.91 1.73
CA GLY A 222 15.65 -10.76 2.89
C GLY A 222 14.45 -11.56 3.41
N ILE A 223 13.27 -11.42 2.81
CA ILE A 223 12.06 -12.15 3.24
C ILE A 223 11.85 -13.43 2.42
N ARG A 224 12.17 -13.39 1.12
CA ARG A 224 12.01 -14.52 0.19
C ARG A 224 13.22 -14.71 -0.72
N CYS A 225 13.40 -15.93 -1.21
CA CYS A 225 14.45 -16.27 -2.16
C CYS A 225 14.24 -15.54 -3.49
N ASN A 226 15.28 -14.89 -4.01
CA ASN A 226 15.25 -14.20 -5.31
C ASN A 226 15.10 -15.16 -6.51
N GLU A 227 15.31 -16.46 -6.31
CA GLU A 227 15.17 -17.47 -7.37
C GLU A 227 13.85 -18.25 -7.29
N CYS A 228 13.56 -18.88 -6.16
CA CYS A 228 12.37 -19.74 -6.02
C CYS A 228 11.17 -19.04 -5.36
N HIS A 229 11.33 -17.78 -4.94
CA HIS A 229 10.31 -16.92 -4.34
C HIS A 229 9.68 -17.41 -3.03
N LYS A 230 10.11 -18.57 -2.50
CA LYS A 230 9.71 -19.06 -1.19
C LYS A 230 10.32 -18.25 -0.05
N THR A 231 9.54 -18.08 1.00
CA THR A 231 9.88 -17.44 2.27
C THR A 231 10.67 -18.38 3.18
N VAL A 232 11.29 -17.82 4.22
CA VAL A 232 12.00 -18.57 5.27
C VAL A 232 11.06 -19.59 5.94
N GLN A 233 9.81 -19.19 6.19
CA GLN A 233 8.76 -20.02 6.80
C GLN A 233 8.38 -21.21 5.91
N GLU A 234 8.09 -20.97 4.62
CA GLU A 234 7.74 -22.03 3.67
C GLU A 234 8.86 -23.05 3.44
N LEU A 235 10.11 -22.64 3.68
CA LEU A 235 11.30 -23.48 3.54
C LEU A 235 11.72 -24.14 4.85
N GLY A 236 11.16 -23.76 5.99
CA GLY A 236 11.57 -24.27 7.31
C GLY A 236 13.03 -23.98 7.67
N ILE A 237 13.62 -22.92 7.12
CA ILE A 237 15.01 -22.53 7.39
C ILE A 237 15.09 -21.36 8.39
N LYS A 238 16.28 -21.04 8.91
CA LYS A 238 16.47 -19.92 9.85
C LYS A 238 16.66 -18.56 9.17
N GLY A 239 17.06 -18.56 7.89
CA GLY A 239 17.32 -17.33 7.15
C GLY A 239 17.89 -17.60 5.76
N LEU A 240 17.89 -16.57 4.92
CA LEU A 240 18.38 -16.64 3.54
C LEU A 240 19.86 -16.27 3.45
N LEU A 241 20.56 -16.93 2.52
CA LEU A 241 21.94 -16.63 2.14
C LEU A 241 22.00 -15.32 1.35
N ARG A 242 22.83 -14.39 1.80
CA ARG A 242 23.09 -13.13 1.10
C ARG A 242 24.15 -13.30 0.04
N CYS A 243 23.97 -12.64 -1.10
CA CYS A 243 25.02 -12.53 -2.11
C CYS A 243 26.21 -11.77 -1.51
N LYS A 244 27.33 -12.46 -1.27
CA LYS A 244 28.56 -11.89 -0.66
C LYS A 244 29.15 -10.68 -1.41
N ARG A 245 28.79 -10.48 -2.69
CA ARG A 245 29.31 -9.38 -3.51
C ARG A 245 28.53 -8.08 -3.34
N CYS A 246 27.20 -8.13 -3.41
CA CYS A 246 26.36 -6.93 -3.37
C CYS A 246 25.53 -6.79 -2.09
N ASN A 247 25.33 -7.87 -1.34
CA ASN A 247 24.44 -7.97 -0.17
C ASN A 247 22.96 -7.62 -0.43
N GLN A 248 22.54 -7.56 -1.70
CA GLN A 248 21.17 -7.18 -2.09
C GLN A 248 20.27 -8.36 -2.44
N ALA A 249 20.86 -9.45 -2.93
CA ALA A 249 20.12 -10.65 -3.32
C ALA A 249 20.22 -11.72 -2.24
N PHE A 250 19.11 -12.43 -2.03
CA PHE A 250 18.91 -13.43 -0.99
C PHE A 250 18.47 -14.75 -1.61
N TYR A 251 19.05 -15.85 -1.16
CA TYR A 251 18.81 -17.16 -1.71
C TYR A 251 18.66 -18.18 -0.59
N CYS A 252 17.73 -19.13 -0.72
CA CYS A 252 17.60 -20.18 0.28
C CYS A 252 18.77 -21.17 0.26
N SER A 253 19.46 -21.29 -0.88
CA SER A 253 20.53 -22.26 -1.07
C SER A 253 21.53 -21.78 -2.12
N ARG A 254 22.68 -22.47 -2.20
CA ARG A 254 23.72 -22.18 -3.20
C ARG A 254 23.21 -22.44 -4.61
N GLU A 255 22.37 -23.44 -4.80
CA GLU A 255 21.75 -23.79 -6.08
C GLU A 255 20.85 -22.65 -6.57
N CYS A 256 20.01 -22.10 -5.68
CA CYS A 256 19.19 -20.93 -6.00
C CYS A 256 20.04 -19.70 -6.34
N GLN A 257 21.15 -19.50 -5.63
CA GLN A 257 22.08 -18.41 -5.96
C GLN A 257 22.71 -18.57 -7.35
N VAL A 258 23.13 -19.79 -7.72
CA VAL A 258 23.73 -20.06 -9.04
C VAL A 258 22.71 -19.91 -10.16
N LYS A 259 21.46 -20.35 -9.95
CA LYS A 259 20.36 -20.14 -10.90
C LYS A 259 20.06 -18.65 -11.08
N GLY A 260 19.88 -17.91 -9.98
CA GLY A 260 19.63 -16.47 -10.03
C GLY A 260 20.78 -15.69 -10.65
N TRP A 261 22.02 -16.15 -10.45
CA TRP A 261 23.21 -15.61 -11.12
C TRP A 261 23.08 -15.70 -12.64
N LYS A 262 22.74 -16.88 -13.17
CA LYS A 262 22.57 -17.12 -14.61
C LYS A 262 21.35 -16.38 -15.19
N LYS A 263 20.24 -16.32 -14.44
CA LYS A 263 18.98 -15.70 -14.86
C LYS A 263 19.06 -14.19 -15.04
N GLY A 264 20.05 -13.53 -14.42
CA GLY A 264 20.27 -12.10 -14.64
C GLY A 264 20.99 -11.37 -13.52
N HIS A 265 21.09 -11.97 -12.32
CA HIS A 265 21.75 -11.29 -11.20
C HIS A 265 23.20 -10.91 -11.53
N LYS A 266 23.91 -11.68 -12.36
CA LYS A 266 25.26 -11.33 -12.83
C LYS A 266 25.33 -9.92 -13.42
N LYS A 267 24.30 -9.48 -14.16
CA LYS A 267 24.27 -8.16 -14.81
C LYS A 267 24.02 -7.03 -13.80
N ALA A 268 23.19 -7.29 -12.79
CA ALA A 268 22.83 -6.31 -11.76
C ALA A 268 23.77 -6.31 -10.53
N CYS A 269 24.63 -7.32 -10.38
CA CYS A 269 25.45 -7.50 -9.18
C CYS A 269 26.68 -6.58 -9.18
N ARG A 270 26.61 -5.48 -8.42
CA ARG A 270 27.73 -4.58 -8.16
C ARG A 270 27.92 -4.28 -6.67
N LYS A 271 29.13 -3.84 -6.32
CA LYS A 271 29.44 -3.31 -4.98
C LYS A 271 28.88 -1.90 -4.85
N LEU A 272 28.59 -1.49 -3.62
CA LEU A 272 28.31 -0.09 -3.29
C LEU A 272 29.55 0.77 -3.56
N LYS A 273 29.32 1.96 -4.11
CA LYS A 273 30.33 2.99 -4.39
C LYS A 273 29.80 4.35 -3.93
N ALA A 274 30.71 5.32 -3.86
CA ALA A 274 30.37 6.72 -3.64
C ALA A 274 29.32 7.20 -4.66
N GLY A 275 28.38 8.01 -4.20
CA GLY A 275 27.25 8.52 -4.97
C GLY A 275 26.04 7.59 -5.03
N ASP A 276 26.14 6.33 -4.59
CA ASP A 276 24.97 5.44 -4.56
C ASP A 276 23.97 5.89 -3.49
N THR A 277 22.69 5.98 -3.86
CA THR A 277 21.59 6.16 -2.92
C THR A 277 21.24 4.83 -2.27
N VAL A 278 21.15 4.84 -0.94
CA VAL A 278 20.87 3.66 -0.12
C VAL A 278 19.82 3.94 0.94
N THR A 279 19.09 2.90 1.34
CA THR A 279 18.18 2.91 2.48
C THR A 279 18.77 2.15 3.65
N PHE A 280 18.58 2.65 4.86
CA PHE A 280 18.96 1.95 6.09
C PHE A 280 18.00 0.83 6.46
N ILE A 281 18.56 -0.31 6.87
CA ILE A 281 17.79 -1.45 7.33
C ILE A 281 18.46 -2.18 8.49
N GLY A 282 17.67 -2.72 9.42
CA GLY A 282 18.16 -3.58 10.50
C GLY A 282 19.17 -2.92 11.45
N LEU A 283 19.20 -1.59 11.56
CA LEU A 283 20.00 -0.88 12.55
C LEU A 283 19.46 -1.19 13.95
N LYS A 284 20.32 -1.71 14.83
CA LYS A 284 19.94 -2.05 16.22
C LYS A 284 19.99 -0.86 17.17
N LYS A 285 21.03 0.00 17.02
CA LYS A 285 21.29 1.14 17.91
C LYS A 285 20.48 2.40 17.55
N ARG A 286 20.22 2.60 16.26
CA ARG A 286 19.50 3.77 15.72
C ARG A 286 18.34 3.30 14.85
N LYS A 287 17.31 2.77 15.51
CA LYS A 287 16.18 2.12 14.85
C LYS A 287 15.31 3.10 14.08
N GLU A 288 15.25 4.34 14.56
CA GLU A 288 14.56 5.49 13.98
C GLU A 288 15.04 5.85 12.58
N LEU A 289 16.25 5.43 12.21
CA LEU A 289 16.79 5.64 10.87
C LEU A 289 16.45 4.52 9.89
N ASN A 290 15.91 3.38 10.35
CA ASN A 290 15.52 2.32 9.41
C ASN A 290 14.40 2.81 8.49
N GLY A 291 14.58 2.66 7.18
CA GLY A 291 13.69 3.20 6.16
C GLY A 291 14.12 4.56 5.61
N GLU A 292 15.04 5.26 6.26
CA GLU A 292 15.55 6.54 5.76
C GLU A 292 16.60 6.34 4.67
N ASN A 293 16.64 7.29 3.72
CA ASN A 293 17.59 7.31 2.62
C ASN A 293 18.84 8.10 2.93
N ALA A 294 19.95 7.65 2.36
CA ALA A 294 21.24 8.28 2.46
C ALA A 294 22.03 8.13 1.17
N VAL A 295 22.98 9.02 0.94
CA VAL A 295 23.94 8.92 -0.16
C VAL A 295 25.27 8.41 0.40
N VAL A 296 25.79 7.34 -0.19
CA VAL A 296 27.13 6.84 0.12
C VAL A 296 28.17 7.89 -0.28
N GLN A 297 28.99 8.34 0.66
CA GLN A 297 30.06 9.30 0.39
C GLN A 297 31.35 8.56 0.06
N GLU A 298 31.74 7.61 0.91
CA GLU A 298 32.95 6.84 0.72
C GLU A 298 32.87 5.48 1.42
N LYS A 299 33.76 4.58 1.00
CA LYS A 299 33.92 3.29 1.64
C LYS A 299 34.96 3.41 2.75
N LEU A 300 34.59 2.96 3.94
CA LEU A 300 35.47 2.91 5.11
C LEU A 300 36.08 1.51 5.27
N GLU A 301 36.95 1.37 6.26
CA GLU A 301 37.48 0.08 6.70
C GLU A 301 36.38 -0.83 7.29
N ASN A 302 36.70 -2.11 7.50
CA ASN A 302 35.82 -3.08 8.16
C ASN A 302 34.44 -3.25 7.50
N ASN A 303 34.37 -3.11 6.18
CA ASN A 303 33.13 -3.26 5.40
C ASN A 303 32.02 -2.27 5.83
N ARG A 304 32.43 -1.05 6.19
CA ARG A 304 31.52 0.05 6.53
C ARG A 304 31.56 1.13 5.44
N PHE A 305 30.57 2.01 5.44
CA PHE A 305 30.47 3.15 4.54
C PHE A 305 30.15 4.41 5.33
N ALA A 306 30.75 5.53 4.93
CA ALA A 306 30.33 6.84 5.35
C ALA A 306 29.14 7.25 4.47
N VAL A 307 28.02 7.59 5.09
CA VAL A 307 26.78 7.92 4.40
C VAL A 307 26.23 9.23 4.93
N LYS A 308 25.63 10.03 4.04
CA LYS A 308 24.98 11.30 4.36
C LYS A 308 23.48 11.15 4.21
N LEU A 309 22.71 11.41 5.27
CA LEU A 309 21.26 11.31 5.26
C LEU A 309 20.67 12.31 4.24
N ILE A 310 19.68 11.87 3.47
CA ILE A 310 18.92 12.75 2.56
C ILE A 310 17.78 13.35 3.38
N VAL A 311 18.05 14.45 4.09
CA VAL A 311 17.03 15.19 4.87
C VAL A 311 16.46 16.30 4.00
N GLN A 312 15.16 16.57 4.11
CA GLN A 312 14.53 17.75 3.51
C GLN A 312 15.02 19.03 4.22
N GLU A 313 16.10 19.61 3.68
CA GLU A 313 16.62 21.00 3.68
C GLU A 313 16.63 21.88 4.95
N SER A 314 16.12 21.49 6.12
CA SER A 314 15.98 22.44 7.24
C SER A 314 17.12 22.45 8.29
N SER A 315 18.19 21.67 8.14
CA SER A 315 19.35 21.78 9.07
C SER A 315 20.70 21.59 8.39
N SER A 316 21.53 22.62 8.49
CA SER A 316 22.81 22.85 7.82
C SER A 316 23.99 22.02 8.35
N SER A 317 23.76 20.90 9.02
CA SER A 317 24.84 20.04 9.54
C SER A 317 24.44 18.57 9.62
N SER A 318 24.21 17.94 8.46
CA SER A 318 24.06 16.49 8.42
C SER A 318 25.44 15.83 8.64
N SER A 319 25.71 15.34 9.84
CA SER A 319 26.91 14.58 10.15
C SER A 319 26.98 13.29 9.34
N LEU A 320 28.19 12.90 8.91
CA LEU A 320 28.41 11.63 8.23
C LEU A 320 28.20 10.48 9.21
N LEU A 321 27.48 9.46 8.76
CA LEU A 321 27.20 8.27 9.54
C LEU A 321 28.08 7.13 9.06
N SER A 322 28.75 6.44 9.98
CA SER A 322 29.44 5.19 9.65
C SER A 322 28.47 4.02 9.79
N ILE A 323 28.09 3.38 8.69
CA ILE A 323 27.09 2.29 8.66
C ILE A 323 27.71 1.02 8.07
N SER A 324 27.39 -0.14 8.65
CA SER A 324 27.80 -1.45 8.11
C SER A 324 27.13 -1.70 6.76
N ASN A 325 27.87 -2.21 5.79
CA ASN A 325 27.33 -2.60 4.47
C ASN A 325 26.10 -3.52 4.57
N GLU A 326 26.04 -4.35 5.61
CA GLU A 326 24.91 -5.26 5.80
C GLU A 326 23.59 -4.55 6.09
N ASN A 327 23.67 -3.32 6.61
CA ASN A 327 22.56 -2.43 6.95
C ASN A 327 22.21 -1.44 5.81
N LEU A 328 22.85 -1.56 4.65
CA LEU A 328 22.60 -0.69 3.48
C LEU A 328 21.94 -1.48 2.35
N ARG A 329 20.90 -0.91 1.74
CA ARG A 329 20.27 -1.44 0.53
C ARG A 329 20.24 -0.39 -0.56
N PHE A 330 20.46 -0.77 -1.81
CA PHE A 330 20.33 0.18 -2.91
C PHE A 330 18.89 0.68 -3.01
N VAL A 331 18.73 1.99 -3.18
CA VAL A 331 17.53 2.53 -3.79
C VAL A 331 17.73 2.38 -5.29
N ARG A 332 16.91 1.56 -5.95
CA ARG A 332 16.89 1.56 -7.41
C ARG A 332 16.17 2.82 -7.86
N GLU A 333 16.84 3.57 -8.73
CA GLU A 333 16.23 4.66 -9.50
C GLU A 333 15.16 4.14 -10.45
#